data_AF-A0A2E7I1Z0-F1
#
_entry.id   AF-A0A2E7I1Z0-F1
#
_cell.length_a   1.000
_cell.length_b   1.000
_cell.length_c   1.000
_cell.angle_alpha   90.00
_cell.angle_beta   90.00
_cell.angle_gamma   90.00
#
_symmetry.space_group_name_H-M   'P 1'
#
loop_
_entity.id
_entity.type
_entity.pdbx_description
1 polymer ?
#
loop_
_entity_poly.entity_id
_entity_poly.type
_entity_poly.pdbx_seq_one_letter_code
_entity_poly.pdbx_strand_id
1 'polypeptide(L)'
;MTDAIRRLTDIKFEHSGAHVALVGKHQGGPANGVTTLVYKALDDVSDDIIEKATQVQVSMSFQEFLRMFFNMYWEDAEVLARALGFEGDISNEPQEFTDYINEKVAGIRILKSVYKAIDVQAAVAQLSPEETLELLQTQEVLEKAMSSAMPEGDLKIPSHPQEDTMDTIEKALHVELLEKAVKDAEDVLKAQITEQEDVIKALQTEVETFKAAQVEAVAKARKQALVDAKVAEDEVEELYKALEALPQEAFDAVVKKMAASAAVVDESELFKETGVAGSGEPDPQEQDAVAAILKAKYQK
;
A
#
# COMPACT_ATOMS: atom_id res chain seq x y z
N MET A 1 -9.60 -38.35 35.67
CA MET A 1 -9.13 -37.59 34.49
C MET A 1 -9.02 -38.60 33.37
N THR A 2 -9.86 -38.47 32.35
CA THR A 2 -9.81 -39.32 31.15
C THR A 2 -8.80 -38.72 30.19
N ASP A 3 -7.62 -39.32 30.11
CA ASP A 3 -6.61 -38.95 29.13
C ASP A 3 -7.15 -39.16 27.71
N ALA A 4 -6.81 -38.27 26.78
CA ALA A 4 -7.24 -38.37 25.40
C ALA A 4 -6.55 -39.57 24.71
N ILE A 5 -7.32 -40.56 24.26
CA ILE A 5 -6.83 -41.84 23.68
C ILE A 5 -6.75 -41.79 22.14
N ARG A 6 -7.03 -40.65 21.49
CA ARG A 6 -7.02 -40.58 20.02
C ARG A 6 -5.59 -40.53 19.49
N ARG A 7 -5.16 -41.60 18.82
CA ARG A 7 -3.93 -41.62 18.01
C ARG A 7 -4.12 -40.73 16.79
N LEU A 8 -3.31 -39.68 16.67
CA LEU A 8 -3.24 -38.82 15.49
C LEU A 8 -2.39 -39.56 14.44
N THR A 9 -3.01 -40.00 13.35
CA THR A 9 -2.35 -40.86 12.33
C THR A 9 -1.80 -40.10 11.12
N ASP A 10 -2.18 -38.82 10.94
CA ASP A 10 -1.86 -38.03 9.74
C ASP A 10 -0.83 -36.92 9.96
N ILE A 11 -0.08 -36.95 11.06
CA ILE A 11 1.02 -35.98 11.29
C ILE A 11 2.29 -36.49 10.61
N LYS A 12 2.65 -35.90 9.48
CA LYS A 12 3.90 -36.18 8.75
C LYS A 12 4.87 -35.01 8.85
N PHE A 13 6.14 -35.30 9.12
CA PHE A 13 7.23 -34.32 9.22
C PHE A 13 8.22 -34.41 8.05
N GLU A 14 7.72 -34.85 6.88
CA GLU A 14 8.57 -35.20 5.74
C GLU A 14 9.19 -33.97 5.05
N HIS A 15 8.69 -32.76 5.32
CA HIS A 15 9.18 -31.52 4.71
C HIS A 15 10.01 -30.64 5.65
N SER A 16 11.00 -29.93 5.09
CA SER A 16 11.85 -29.00 5.83
C SER A 16 11.00 -27.87 6.42
N GLY A 17 11.16 -27.59 7.72
CA GLY A 17 10.36 -26.60 8.45
C GLY A 17 9.10 -27.15 9.14
N ALA A 18 8.75 -28.43 8.95
CA ALA A 18 7.71 -29.10 9.72
C ALA A 18 8.15 -29.26 11.18
N HIS A 19 7.54 -28.50 12.10
CA HIS A 19 7.80 -28.65 13.52
C HIS A 19 6.51 -28.50 14.33
N VAL A 20 6.37 -29.34 15.36
CA VAL A 20 5.28 -29.23 16.34
C VAL A 20 5.87 -28.61 17.60
N ALA A 21 5.44 -27.41 17.94
CA ALA A 21 5.81 -26.74 19.19
C ALA A 21 4.77 -27.05 20.27
N LEU A 22 5.13 -27.89 21.23
CA LEU A 22 4.32 -28.13 22.43
C LEU A 22 4.62 -27.03 23.45
N VAL A 23 3.62 -26.19 23.74
CA VAL A 23 3.76 -25.12 24.73
C VAL A 23 3.47 -25.69 26.12
N GLY A 24 4.46 -25.65 27.02
CA GLY A 24 4.32 -26.08 28.41
C GLY A 24 3.53 -25.07 29.25
N LYS A 25 2.89 -25.54 30.34
CA LYS A 25 2.08 -24.72 31.27
C LYS A 25 2.80 -23.46 31.80
N HIS A 26 4.14 -23.50 31.90
CA HIS A 26 4.96 -22.38 32.34
C HIS A 26 5.09 -21.24 31.32
N GLN A 27 4.81 -21.49 30.03
CA GLN A 27 4.97 -20.50 28.97
C GLN A 27 3.72 -19.65 28.73
N GLY A 28 2.68 -19.78 29.57
CA GLY A 28 1.51 -18.88 29.59
C GLY A 28 0.54 -19.02 28.40
N GLY A 29 0.94 -19.66 27.31
CA GLY A 29 0.14 -19.88 26.12
C GLY A 29 0.97 -19.75 24.85
N PRO A 30 0.43 -20.12 23.68
CA PRO A 30 1.12 -19.93 22.42
C PRO A 30 1.24 -18.44 22.09
N ALA A 31 2.39 -18.04 21.51
CA ALA A 31 2.71 -16.64 21.22
C ALA A 31 1.72 -15.95 20.24
N ASN A 32 0.92 -16.74 19.51
CA ASN A 32 -0.12 -16.24 18.62
C ASN A 32 -1.48 -16.01 19.32
N GLY A 33 -1.61 -16.27 20.63
CA GLY A 33 -2.82 -16.03 21.41
C GLY A 33 -3.99 -16.99 21.14
N VAL A 34 -3.81 -18.01 20.28
CA VAL A 34 -4.86 -18.94 19.87
C VAL A 34 -4.61 -20.31 20.51
N THR A 35 -5.54 -20.81 21.32
CA THR A 35 -5.42 -22.10 22.05
C THR A 35 -5.63 -23.34 21.18
N THR A 36 -5.96 -23.15 19.90
CA THR A 36 -6.20 -24.20 18.91
C THR A 36 -5.10 -24.21 17.84
N LEU A 37 -4.72 -25.41 17.38
CA LEU A 37 -3.76 -25.62 16.29
C LEU A 37 -4.32 -25.02 14.99
N VAL A 38 -3.97 -23.78 14.68
CA VAL A 38 -4.14 -23.21 13.34
C VAL A 38 -2.89 -23.58 12.55
N TYR A 39 -3.04 -24.51 11.61
CA TYR A 39 -1.98 -24.83 10.67
C TYR A 39 -1.68 -23.58 9.85
N LYS A 40 -0.46 -23.07 9.94
CA LYS A 40 0.07 -22.06 9.02
C LYS A 40 0.57 -22.77 7.75
N ALA A 41 -0.32 -23.53 7.11
CA ALA A 41 -0.05 -24.10 5.80
C ALA A 41 -0.39 -23.03 4.76
N LEU A 42 0.65 -22.44 4.16
CA LEU A 42 0.51 -21.58 2.97
C LEU A 42 0.30 -22.41 1.69
N ASP A 43 0.29 -23.74 1.79
CA ASP A 43 0.26 -24.65 0.64
C ASP A 43 -1.08 -24.66 -0.12
N ASP A 44 -2.19 -24.24 0.52
CA ASP A 44 -3.53 -24.19 -0.10
C ASP A 44 -3.96 -22.77 -0.53
N VAL A 45 -3.12 -21.75 -0.29
CA VAL A 45 -3.38 -20.41 -0.81
C VAL A 45 -2.71 -20.31 -2.17
N SER A 46 -3.37 -20.82 -3.20
CA SER A 46 -2.89 -20.68 -4.58
C SER A 46 -2.70 -19.19 -4.93
N ASP A 47 -1.78 -18.89 -5.84
CA ASP A 47 -1.54 -17.51 -6.32
C ASP A 47 -2.86 -16.83 -6.77
N ASP A 48 -3.81 -17.58 -7.34
CA ASP A 48 -5.15 -17.12 -7.72
C ASP A 48 -6.01 -16.64 -6.52
N ILE A 49 -5.80 -17.19 -5.33
CA ILE A 49 -6.46 -16.74 -4.08
C ILE A 49 -5.74 -15.50 -3.53
N ILE A 50 -4.42 -15.43 -3.65
CA ILE A 50 -3.66 -14.22 -3.29
C ILE A 50 -4.08 -13.07 -4.21
N GLU A 51 -4.17 -13.33 -5.52
CA GLU A 51 -4.54 -12.38 -6.57
C GLU A 51 -5.98 -11.87 -6.37
N LYS A 52 -6.94 -12.78 -6.11
CA LYS A 52 -8.32 -12.43 -5.72
C LYS A 52 -8.43 -11.72 -4.38
N ALA A 53 -7.54 -12.03 -3.42
CA ALA A 53 -7.50 -11.34 -2.12
C ALA A 53 -6.83 -9.96 -2.21
N THR A 54 -5.93 -9.75 -3.18
CA THR A 54 -5.37 -8.43 -3.53
C THR A 54 -6.26 -7.63 -4.47
N GLN A 55 -7.17 -8.27 -5.21
CA GLN A 55 -8.22 -7.58 -5.95
C GLN A 55 -9.14 -6.87 -4.96
N VAL A 56 -9.01 -5.55 -4.92
CA VAL A 56 -9.89 -4.69 -4.13
C VAL A 56 -11.26 -4.65 -4.82
N GLN A 57 -12.25 -5.33 -4.25
CA GLN A 57 -13.64 -5.13 -4.65
C GLN A 57 -14.14 -3.81 -4.05
N VAL A 58 -14.47 -2.85 -4.91
CA VAL A 58 -15.09 -1.58 -4.48
C VAL A 58 -16.60 -1.72 -4.60
N SER A 59 -17.29 -1.58 -3.46
CA SER A 59 -18.74 -1.42 -3.44
C SER A 59 -19.07 0.08 -3.41
N MET A 60 -19.81 0.55 -4.40
CA MET A 60 -20.28 1.93 -4.51
C MET A 60 -21.70 1.97 -5.06
N SER A 61 -22.35 3.13 -4.95
CA SER A 61 -23.65 3.36 -5.57
C SER A 61 -23.54 3.38 -7.10
N PHE A 62 -24.65 3.07 -7.80
CA PHE A 62 -24.63 3.05 -9.26
C PHE A 62 -24.35 4.45 -9.86
N GLN A 63 -24.79 5.51 -9.17
CA GLN A 63 -24.52 6.89 -9.52
C GLN A 63 -23.01 7.21 -9.46
N GLU A 64 -22.34 6.77 -8.39
CA GLU A 64 -20.89 6.92 -8.24
C GLU A 64 -20.14 6.15 -9.32
N PHE A 65 -20.60 4.95 -9.66
CA PHE A 65 -20.04 4.17 -10.76
C PHE A 65 -20.13 4.92 -12.09
N LEU A 66 -21.29 5.47 -12.42
CA LEU A 66 -21.48 6.28 -13.63
C LEU A 66 -20.57 7.53 -13.65
N ARG A 67 -20.40 8.20 -12.51
CA ARG A 67 -19.52 9.38 -12.39
C ARG A 67 -18.05 9.01 -12.54
N MET A 68 -17.59 7.97 -11.84
CA MET A 68 -16.18 7.61 -11.78
C MET A 68 -15.70 6.93 -13.06
N PHE A 69 -16.50 6.05 -13.66
CA PHE A 69 -16.05 5.24 -14.79
C PHE A 69 -16.53 5.76 -16.15
N PHE A 70 -17.65 6.48 -16.20
CA PHE A 70 -18.19 7.05 -17.44
C PHE A 70 -18.02 8.57 -17.53
N ASN A 71 -17.37 9.20 -16.54
CA ASN A 71 -17.15 10.65 -16.47
C ASN A 71 -18.45 11.45 -16.66
N MET A 72 -19.55 10.94 -16.13
CA MET A 72 -20.87 11.58 -16.22
C MET A 72 -20.99 12.71 -15.20
N TYR A 73 -21.63 13.81 -15.60
CA TYR A 73 -21.98 14.89 -14.68
C TYR A 73 -22.95 14.39 -13.59
N TRP A 74 -22.96 15.09 -12.46
CA TRP A 74 -23.70 14.68 -11.26
C TRP A 74 -25.20 14.49 -11.55
N GLU A 75 -25.77 15.45 -12.27
CA GLU A 75 -27.16 15.50 -12.70
C GLU A 75 -27.47 14.32 -13.62
N ASP A 76 -26.67 14.13 -14.67
CA ASP A 76 -26.90 13.11 -15.70
C ASP A 76 -26.82 11.70 -15.12
N ALA A 77 -25.88 11.47 -14.19
CA ALA A 77 -25.74 10.20 -13.49
C ALA A 77 -26.98 9.89 -12.63
N GLU A 78 -27.54 10.90 -11.93
CA GLU A 78 -28.77 10.74 -11.15
C GLU A 78 -30.00 10.49 -12.03
N VAL A 79 -30.14 11.20 -13.16
CA VAL A 79 -31.23 10.97 -14.12
C VAL A 79 -31.18 9.56 -14.66
N LEU A 80 -30.01 9.11 -15.14
CA LEU A 80 -29.85 7.79 -15.75
C LEU A 80 -30.06 6.66 -14.71
N ALA A 81 -29.47 6.79 -13.52
CA ALA A 81 -29.66 5.82 -12.45
C ALA A 81 -31.14 5.66 -12.08
N ARG A 82 -31.86 6.78 -11.87
CA ARG A 82 -33.30 6.73 -11.56
C ARG A 82 -34.17 6.25 -12.71
N ALA A 83 -33.82 6.59 -13.94
CA ALA A 83 -34.51 6.07 -15.13
C ALA A 83 -34.40 4.53 -15.24
N LEU A 84 -33.27 3.98 -14.81
CA LEU A 84 -33.00 2.54 -14.73
C LEU A 84 -33.56 1.87 -13.46
N GLY A 85 -34.14 2.65 -12.54
CA GLY A 85 -34.77 2.15 -11.32
C GLY A 85 -33.82 2.02 -10.13
N PHE A 86 -32.61 2.58 -10.20
CA PHE A 86 -31.74 2.70 -9.04
C PHE A 86 -32.16 3.91 -8.20
N GLU A 87 -32.27 3.71 -6.89
CA GLU A 87 -32.58 4.78 -5.95
C GLU A 87 -31.31 5.54 -5.58
N GLY A 88 -31.42 6.87 -5.51
CA GLY A 88 -30.39 7.76 -4.99
C GLY A 88 -30.97 8.62 -3.89
N ASP A 89 -30.13 9.03 -2.96
CA ASP A 89 -30.51 10.02 -1.95
C ASP A 89 -30.17 11.42 -2.46
N ILE A 90 -31.20 12.17 -2.84
CA ILE A 90 -31.11 13.59 -3.20
C ILE A 90 -31.87 14.46 -2.19
N SER A 91 -32.22 13.92 -1.02
CA SER A 91 -33.04 14.63 -0.02
C SER A 91 -32.36 15.88 0.54
N ASN A 92 -31.04 15.95 0.46
CA ASN A 92 -30.23 17.07 0.89
C ASN A 92 -29.86 18.05 -0.24
N GLU A 93 -30.34 17.80 -1.47
CA GLU A 93 -30.04 18.64 -2.62
C GLU A 93 -31.00 19.84 -2.74
N PRO A 94 -30.59 20.92 -3.43
CA PRO A 94 -31.48 22.04 -3.73
C PRO A 94 -32.76 21.58 -4.43
N GLN A 95 -33.87 22.26 -4.13
CA GLN A 95 -35.17 21.98 -4.74
C GLN A 95 -35.08 22.01 -6.28
N GLU A 96 -34.37 23.01 -6.84
CA GLU A 96 -34.15 23.16 -8.28
C GLU A 96 -33.48 21.93 -8.91
N PHE A 97 -32.51 21.32 -8.19
CA PHE A 97 -31.85 20.10 -8.64
C PHE A 97 -32.82 18.93 -8.61
N THR A 98 -33.54 18.75 -7.51
CA THR A 98 -34.51 17.66 -7.37
C THR A 98 -35.63 17.73 -8.41
N ASP A 99 -36.14 18.94 -8.66
CA ASP A 99 -37.18 19.20 -9.64
C ASP A 99 -36.68 18.88 -11.06
N TYR A 100 -35.46 19.31 -11.41
CA TYR A 100 -34.83 18.99 -12.69
C TYR A 100 -34.69 17.48 -12.91
N ILE A 101 -34.18 16.74 -11.91
CA ILE A 101 -34.03 15.28 -12.01
C ILE A 101 -35.40 14.61 -12.19
N ASN A 102 -36.40 15.03 -11.42
CA ASN A 102 -37.74 14.45 -11.49
C ASN A 102 -38.41 14.71 -12.84
N GLU A 103 -38.27 15.92 -13.39
CA GLU A 103 -38.75 16.26 -14.74
C GLU A 103 -38.11 15.34 -15.79
N LYS A 104 -36.78 15.19 -15.80
CA LYS A 104 -36.12 14.32 -16.80
C LYS A 104 -36.51 12.86 -16.65
N VAL A 105 -36.66 12.37 -15.42
CA VAL A 105 -37.08 10.99 -15.16
C VAL A 105 -38.56 10.78 -15.55
N ALA A 106 -39.42 11.78 -15.34
CA ALA A 106 -40.83 11.71 -15.73
C ALA A 106 -40.98 11.60 -17.26
N GLY A 107 -40.30 12.43 -18.03
CA GLY A 107 -40.29 12.35 -19.49
C GLY A 107 -39.85 10.98 -20.03
N ILE A 108 -38.79 10.40 -19.44
CA ILE A 108 -38.33 9.04 -19.81
C ILE A 108 -39.36 7.98 -19.44
N ARG A 109 -40.03 8.12 -18.28
CA ARG A 109 -41.11 7.20 -17.88
C ARG A 109 -42.32 7.30 -18.79
N ILE A 110 -42.71 8.50 -19.21
CA ILE A 110 -43.79 8.72 -20.18
C ILE A 110 -43.43 8.04 -21.50
N LEU A 111 -42.23 8.30 -22.03
CA LEU A 111 -41.73 7.67 -23.26
C LEU A 111 -41.74 6.14 -23.16
N LYS A 112 -41.27 5.59 -22.04
CA LYS A 112 -41.30 4.14 -21.76
C LYS A 112 -42.74 3.61 -21.66
N SER A 113 -43.67 4.36 -21.07
CA SER A 113 -45.07 3.94 -20.92
C SER A 113 -45.82 3.90 -22.25
N VAL A 114 -45.62 4.92 -23.09
CA VAL A 114 -46.19 5.01 -24.45
C VAL A 114 -45.62 3.91 -25.33
N TYR A 115 -44.32 3.66 -25.21
CA TYR A 115 -43.63 2.59 -25.94
C TYR A 115 -44.12 1.19 -25.54
N LYS A 116 -44.43 0.98 -24.25
CA LYS A 116 -44.94 -0.30 -23.73
C LYS A 116 -46.45 -0.47 -23.94
N ALA A 117 -47.16 0.53 -24.45
CA ALA A 117 -48.59 0.41 -24.71
C ALA A 117 -48.85 -0.51 -25.91
N ILE A 118 -49.88 -1.36 -25.77
CA ILE A 118 -50.36 -2.23 -26.87
C ILE A 118 -50.85 -1.40 -28.06
N ASP A 119 -51.47 -0.26 -27.78
CA ASP A 119 -51.93 0.72 -28.77
C ASP A 119 -51.27 2.07 -28.48
N VAL A 120 -50.21 2.36 -29.22
CA VAL A 120 -49.41 3.58 -29.09
C VAL A 120 -50.25 4.82 -29.43
N GLN A 121 -51.13 4.75 -30.43
CA GLN A 121 -51.98 5.88 -30.79
C GLN A 121 -52.98 6.21 -29.68
N ALA A 122 -53.59 5.19 -29.08
CA ALA A 122 -54.47 5.37 -27.94
C ALA A 122 -53.72 5.91 -26.71
N ALA A 123 -52.50 5.44 -26.45
CA ALA A 123 -51.66 5.91 -25.34
C ALA A 123 -51.26 7.37 -25.51
N VAL A 124 -50.79 7.77 -26.71
CA VAL A 124 -50.47 9.17 -27.02
C VAL A 124 -51.71 10.07 -26.92
N ALA A 125 -52.87 9.59 -27.33
CA ALA A 125 -54.12 10.37 -27.24
C ALA A 125 -54.64 10.56 -25.80
N GLN A 126 -54.19 9.73 -24.85
CA GLN A 126 -54.54 9.83 -23.43
C GLN A 126 -53.60 10.74 -22.65
N LEU A 127 -52.45 11.12 -23.21
CA LEU A 127 -51.54 12.06 -22.59
C LEU A 127 -52.19 13.45 -22.52
N SER A 128 -51.93 14.16 -21.42
CA SER A 128 -52.22 15.57 -21.33
C SER A 128 -51.34 16.38 -22.30
N PRO A 129 -51.72 17.64 -22.62
CA PRO A 129 -50.88 18.51 -23.44
C PRO A 129 -49.47 18.72 -22.88
N GLU A 130 -49.34 18.74 -21.55
CA GLU A 130 -48.06 18.89 -20.84
C GLU A 130 -47.20 17.64 -21.00
N GLU A 131 -47.75 16.46 -20.75
CA GLU A 131 -47.05 15.17 -20.93
C GLU A 131 -46.67 14.91 -22.40
N THR A 132 -47.50 15.38 -23.33
CA THR A 132 -47.20 15.28 -24.78
C THR A 132 -46.00 16.15 -25.14
N LEU A 133 -45.91 17.36 -24.59
CA LEU A 133 -44.76 18.24 -24.81
C LEU A 133 -43.49 17.63 -24.21
N GLU A 134 -43.59 17.10 -22.99
CA GLU A 134 -42.48 16.44 -22.30
C GLU A 134 -41.98 15.19 -23.06
N LEU A 135 -42.91 14.40 -23.61
CA LEU A 135 -42.60 13.27 -24.49
C LEU A 135 -41.79 13.72 -25.71
N LEU A 136 -42.24 14.77 -26.41
CA LEU A 136 -41.58 15.28 -27.61
C LEU A 136 -40.18 15.84 -27.30
N GLN A 137 -40.03 16.59 -26.21
CA GLN A 137 -38.73 17.11 -25.78
C GLN A 137 -37.77 15.99 -25.40
N THR A 138 -38.26 14.97 -24.69
CA THR A 138 -37.47 13.80 -24.32
C THR A 138 -37.03 13.03 -25.57
N GLN A 139 -37.93 12.87 -26.54
CA GLN A 139 -37.62 12.23 -27.82
C GLN A 139 -36.54 13.00 -28.60
N GLU A 140 -36.66 14.32 -28.73
CA GLU A 140 -35.68 15.17 -29.42
C GLU A 140 -34.28 15.02 -28.82
N VAL A 141 -34.17 15.05 -27.49
CA VAL A 141 -32.89 14.89 -26.78
C VAL A 141 -32.30 13.49 -27.03
N LEU A 142 -33.12 12.44 -26.96
CA LEU A 142 -32.67 11.07 -27.20
C LEU A 142 -32.21 10.84 -28.64
N GLU A 143 -32.96 11.32 -29.63
CA GLU A 143 -32.62 11.17 -31.05
C GLU A 143 -31.33 11.93 -31.39
N LYS A 144 -31.14 13.12 -30.81
CA LYS A 144 -29.91 13.91 -30.95
C LYS A 144 -28.72 13.22 -30.29
N ALA A 145 -28.90 12.66 -29.09
CA ALA A 145 -27.86 11.90 -28.40
C ALA A 145 -27.48 10.63 -29.18
N MET A 146 -28.47 9.88 -29.70
CA MET A 146 -28.23 8.68 -30.52
C MET A 146 -27.49 9.02 -31.82
N SER A 147 -27.88 10.10 -32.48
CA SER A 147 -27.22 10.57 -33.71
C SER A 147 -25.78 11.05 -33.46
N SER A 148 -25.50 11.56 -32.27
CA SER A 148 -24.15 11.99 -31.86
C SER A 148 -23.27 10.80 -31.44
N ALA A 149 -23.86 9.76 -30.85
CA ALA A 149 -23.17 8.55 -30.42
C ALA A 149 -22.94 7.54 -31.56
N MET A 150 -23.74 7.58 -32.63
CA MET A 150 -23.65 6.67 -33.77
C MET A 150 -23.93 7.40 -35.09
N PRO A 151 -22.90 7.76 -35.88
CA PRO A 151 -23.11 8.23 -37.26
C PRO A 151 -23.65 7.06 -38.09
N GLU A 152 -24.89 7.18 -38.56
CA GLU A 152 -25.68 6.23 -39.36
C GLU A 152 -25.03 4.88 -39.72
N GLY A 153 -25.40 3.81 -39.00
CA GLY A 153 -25.11 2.44 -39.38
C GLY A 153 -25.40 1.45 -38.25
N ASP A 154 -26.28 0.49 -38.51
CA ASP A 154 -26.43 -0.79 -37.78
C ASP A 154 -27.34 -0.92 -36.54
N LEU A 155 -28.29 -0.01 -36.28
CA LEU A 155 -29.43 -0.35 -35.40
C LEU A 155 -30.69 -0.64 -36.23
N LYS A 156 -30.94 -1.93 -36.49
CA LYS A 156 -32.27 -2.41 -36.88
C LYS A 156 -33.19 -2.32 -35.67
N ILE A 157 -33.84 -1.18 -35.48
CA ILE A 157 -34.91 -1.03 -34.49
C ILE A 157 -36.14 -1.79 -35.04
N PRO A 158 -36.59 -2.89 -34.43
CA PRO A 158 -37.75 -3.62 -34.91
C PRO A 158 -39.00 -2.75 -34.72
N SER A 159 -39.71 -2.51 -35.81
CA SER A 159 -40.99 -1.81 -35.82
C SER A 159 -42.05 -2.71 -35.16
N HIS A 160 -42.46 -2.33 -33.95
CA HIS A 160 -43.49 -2.96 -33.11
C HIS A 160 -43.14 -4.34 -32.53
N PRO A 161 -43.05 -4.48 -31.20
CA PRO A 161 -42.88 -5.77 -30.55
C PRO A 161 -44.18 -6.24 -29.91
N GLN A 162 -44.50 -7.53 -30.09
CA GLN A 162 -45.42 -8.22 -29.18
C GLN A 162 -44.74 -8.30 -27.80
N GLU A 163 -45.51 -8.23 -26.70
CA GLU A 163 -44.98 -8.21 -25.32
C GLU A 163 -43.91 -9.30 -25.04
N ASP A 164 -44.03 -10.48 -25.65
CA ASP A 164 -43.08 -11.59 -25.51
C ASP A 164 -41.74 -11.39 -26.24
N THR A 165 -41.71 -10.56 -27.30
CA THR A 165 -40.47 -10.23 -28.02
C THR A 165 -39.74 -9.03 -27.42
N MET A 166 -40.42 -8.13 -26.70
CA MET A 166 -39.77 -7.03 -25.99
C MET A 166 -38.95 -7.50 -24.81
N ASP A 167 -39.46 -8.43 -24.03
CA ASP A 167 -38.73 -8.94 -22.87
C ASP A 167 -37.47 -9.69 -23.30
N THR A 168 -37.46 -10.27 -24.50
CA THR A 168 -36.29 -10.91 -25.12
C THR A 168 -35.38 -9.91 -25.84
N ILE A 169 -35.90 -8.85 -26.46
CA ILE A 169 -35.09 -7.77 -27.07
C ILE A 169 -34.48 -6.88 -25.99
N GLU A 170 -35.21 -6.46 -24.97
CA GLU A 170 -34.69 -5.73 -23.79
C GLU A 170 -33.62 -6.59 -23.11
N LYS A 171 -33.86 -7.91 -22.89
CA LYS A 171 -32.82 -8.81 -22.37
C LYS A 171 -31.63 -8.94 -23.32
N ALA A 172 -31.84 -9.07 -24.63
CA ALA A 172 -30.74 -9.21 -25.59
C ALA A 172 -29.91 -7.93 -25.72
N LEU A 173 -30.54 -6.75 -25.78
CA LEU A 173 -29.87 -5.45 -25.85
C LEU A 173 -29.19 -5.12 -24.51
N HIS A 174 -29.81 -5.50 -23.38
CA HIS A 174 -29.19 -5.37 -22.06
C HIS A 174 -28.02 -6.35 -21.90
N VAL A 175 -28.11 -7.58 -22.42
CA VAL A 175 -27.00 -8.54 -22.46
C VAL A 175 -25.88 -8.04 -23.36
N GLU A 176 -26.18 -7.51 -24.54
CA GLU A 176 -25.16 -6.98 -25.47
C GLU A 176 -24.49 -5.71 -24.91
N LEU A 177 -25.26 -4.79 -24.31
CA LEU A 177 -24.71 -3.60 -23.64
C LEU A 177 -23.94 -3.97 -22.37
N LEU A 178 -24.40 -4.96 -21.59
CA LEU A 178 -23.67 -5.48 -20.45
C LEU A 178 -22.39 -6.19 -20.90
N GLU A 179 -22.41 -7.01 -21.94
CA GLU A 179 -21.22 -7.67 -22.49
C GLU A 179 -20.21 -6.65 -23.00
N LYS A 180 -20.68 -5.62 -23.71
CA LYS A 180 -19.82 -4.52 -24.17
C LYS A 180 -19.26 -3.70 -23.01
N ALA A 181 -20.09 -3.32 -22.04
CA ALA A 181 -19.65 -2.56 -20.87
C ALA A 181 -18.71 -3.38 -19.98
N VAL A 182 -18.94 -4.69 -19.83
CA VAL A 182 -18.05 -5.61 -19.12
C VAL A 182 -16.74 -5.76 -19.88
N LYS A 183 -16.76 -5.84 -21.20
CA LYS A 183 -15.54 -5.91 -22.02
C LYS A 183 -14.73 -4.62 -21.97
N ASP A 184 -15.38 -3.47 -22.11
CA ASP A 184 -14.74 -2.16 -22.00
C ASP A 184 -14.17 -1.96 -20.58
N ALA A 185 -14.90 -2.39 -19.53
CA ALA A 185 -14.42 -2.37 -18.15
C ALA A 185 -13.27 -3.36 -17.91
N GLU A 186 -13.31 -4.56 -18.50
CA GLU A 186 -12.22 -5.53 -18.44
C GLU A 186 -10.96 -5.00 -19.11
N ASP A 187 -11.07 -4.34 -20.26
CA ASP A 187 -9.94 -3.80 -20.98
C ASP A 187 -9.31 -2.61 -20.22
N VAL A 188 -10.14 -1.76 -19.59
CA VAL A 188 -9.68 -0.72 -18.66
C VAL A 188 -9.00 -1.32 -17.43
N LEU A 189 -9.60 -2.36 -16.83
CA LEU A 189 -9.05 -3.01 -15.65
C LEU A 189 -7.72 -3.73 -15.97
N LYS A 190 -7.63 -4.41 -17.11
CA LYS A 190 -6.38 -5.03 -17.61
C LYS A 190 -5.30 -3.98 -17.84
N ALA A 191 -5.65 -2.83 -18.44
CA ALA A 191 -4.70 -1.73 -18.62
C ALA A 191 -4.20 -1.16 -17.28
N GLN A 192 -5.09 -0.95 -16.32
CA GLN A 192 -4.71 -0.49 -14.97
C GLN A 192 -3.87 -1.52 -14.21
N ILE A 193 -4.16 -2.82 -14.36
CA ILE A 193 -3.34 -3.90 -13.78
C ILE A 193 -1.94 -3.87 -14.38
N THR A 194 -1.80 -3.73 -15.70
CA THR A 194 -0.47 -3.65 -16.34
C THR A 194 0.32 -2.42 -15.89
N GLU A 195 -0.34 -1.27 -15.73
CA GLU A 195 0.31 -0.05 -15.21
C GLU A 195 0.74 -0.22 -13.75
N GLN A 196 -0.11 -0.83 -12.91
CA GLN A 196 0.24 -1.13 -11.52
C GLN A 196 1.36 -2.17 -11.40
N GLU A 197 1.42 -3.18 -12.27
CA GLU A 197 2.54 -4.11 -12.30
C GLU A 197 3.88 -3.42 -12.57
N ASP A 198 3.90 -2.48 -13.52
CA ASP A 198 5.12 -1.73 -13.86
C ASP A 198 5.53 -0.81 -12.69
N VAL A 199 4.56 -0.19 -12.01
CA VAL A 199 4.80 0.57 -10.78
C VAL A 199 5.35 -0.31 -9.66
N ILE A 200 4.80 -1.51 -9.46
CA ILE A 200 5.28 -2.46 -8.45
C ILE A 200 6.73 -2.90 -8.77
N LYS A 201 7.04 -3.22 -10.03
CA LYS A 201 8.41 -3.59 -10.45
C LYS A 201 9.39 -2.42 -10.24
N ALA A 202 8.97 -1.20 -10.55
CA ALA A 202 9.77 0.00 -10.33
C ALA A 202 10.04 0.23 -8.82
N LEU A 203 9.00 0.16 -7.99
CA LEU A 203 9.11 0.30 -6.53
C LEU A 203 9.96 -0.82 -5.90
N GLN A 204 9.86 -2.05 -6.37
CA GLN A 204 10.71 -3.16 -5.90
C GLN A 204 12.19 -2.87 -6.19
N THR A 205 12.50 -2.38 -7.39
CA THR A 205 13.86 -1.98 -7.77
C THR A 205 14.38 -0.84 -6.89
N GLU A 206 13.55 0.16 -6.60
CA GLU A 206 13.92 1.28 -5.73
C GLU A 206 14.09 0.86 -4.26
N VAL A 207 13.29 -0.10 -3.77
CA VAL A 207 13.46 -0.67 -2.44
C VAL A 207 14.77 -1.47 -2.33
N GLU A 208 15.16 -2.20 -3.38
CA GLU A 208 16.45 -2.90 -3.42
C GLU A 208 17.63 -1.93 -3.38
N THR A 209 17.58 -0.83 -4.16
CA THR A 209 18.63 0.19 -4.13
C THR A 209 18.70 0.90 -2.79
N PHE A 210 17.56 1.22 -2.16
CA PHE A 210 17.51 1.82 -0.84
C PHE A 210 18.06 0.89 0.25
N LYS A 211 17.71 -0.41 0.21
CA LYS A 211 18.27 -1.41 1.12
C LYS A 211 19.78 -1.54 0.96
N ALA A 212 20.28 -1.59 -0.27
CA ALA A 212 21.72 -1.62 -0.55
C ALA A 212 22.43 -0.36 -0.02
N ALA A 213 21.88 0.82 -0.29
CA ALA A 213 22.42 2.09 0.20
C ALA A 213 22.40 2.17 1.74
N GLN A 214 21.36 1.64 2.39
CA GLN A 214 21.29 1.60 3.86
C GLN A 214 22.33 0.65 4.46
N VAL A 215 22.53 -0.54 3.87
CA VAL A 215 23.58 -1.48 4.30
C VAL A 215 24.97 -0.85 4.16
N GLU A 216 25.24 -0.17 3.04
CA GLU A 216 26.52 0.52 2.81
C GLU A 216 26.74 1.68 3.80
N ALA A 217 25.69 2.47 4.07
CA ALA A 217 25.75 3.57 5.03
C ALA A 217 26.00 3.06 6.47
N VAL A 218 25.34 1.96 6.87
CA VAL A 218 25.56 1.32 8.17
C VAL A 218 26.98 0.75 8.26
N ALA A 219 27.47 0.09 7.21
CA ALA A 219 28.84 -0.43 7.15
C ALA A 219 29.86 0.70 7.34
N LYS A 220 29.69 1.82 6.61
CA LYS A 220 30.55 2.99 6.72
C LYS A 220 30.50 3.62 8.11
N ALA A 221 29.31 3.77 8.69
CA ALA A 221 29.14 4.32 10.04
C ALA A 221 29.79 3.43 11.11
N ARG A 222 29.63 2.11 11.02
CA ARG A 222 30.24 1.15 11.95
C ARG A 222 31.77 1.13 11.84
N LYS A 223 32.32 1.19 10.63
CA LYS A 223 33.77 1.31 10.44
C LYS A 223 34.32 2.61 11.02
N GLN A 224 33.62 3.74 10.82
CA GLN A 224 34.02 5.01 11.42
C GLN A 224 34.00 4.94 12.96
N ALA A 225 32.98 4.32 13.55
CA ALA A 225 32.89 4.16 15.01
C ALA A 225 34.06 3.33 15.59
N LEU A 226 34.60 2.36 14.84
CA LEU A 226 35.80 1.61 15.25
C LEU A 226 37.06 2.48 15.19
N VAL A 227 37.22 3.30 14.14
CA VAL A 227 38.31 4.28 14.02
C VAL A 227 38.24 5.28 15.18
N ASP A 228 37.06 5.83 15.47
CA ASP A 228 36.84 6.78 16.56
C ASP A 228 37.13 6.14 17.94
N ALA A 229 36.95 4.82 18.05
CA ALA A 229 37.33 4.03 19.23
C ALA A 229 38.83 3.69 19.30
N LYS A 230 39.67 4.29 18.45
CA LYS A 230 41.13 4.12 18.36
C LYS A 230 41.59 2.72 17.94
N VAL A 231 40.78 2.02 17.16
CA VAL A 231 41.22 0.79 16.48
C VAL A 231 42.19 1.16 15.36
N ALA A 232 43.29 0.40 15.21
CA ALA A 232 44.28 0.63 14.16
C ALA A 232 43.65 0.44 12.77
N GLU A 233 43.97 1.32 11.81
CA GLU A 233 43.34 1.33 10.47
C GLU A 233 43.46 -0.01 9.73
N ASP A 234 44.54 -0.77 9.97
CA ASP A 234 44.77 -2.09 9.39
C ASP A 234 43.91 -3.21 10.01
N GLU A 235 43.33 -3.00 11.19
CA GLU A 235 42.50 -3.98 11.90
C GLU A 235 40.99 -3.69 11.81
N VAL A 236 40.59 -2.47 11.41
CA VAL A 236 39.18 -2.04 11.33
C VAL A 236 38.34 -2.96 10.46
N GLU A 237 38.90 -3.41 9.34
CA GLU A 237 38.18 -4.23 8.36
C GLU A 237 37.88 -5.65 8.91
N GLU A 238 38.80 -6.22 9.69
CA GLU A 238 38.65 -7.54 10.30
C GLU A 238 37.70 -7.51 11.50
N LEU A 239 37.81 -6.48 12.34
CA LEU A 239 36.89 -6.24 13.46
C LEU A 239 35.47 -5.91 13.01
N TYR A 240 35.31 -5.12 11.94
CA TYR A 240 33.99 -4.86 11.35
C TYR A 240 33.30 -6.18 10.95
N LYS A 241 34.01 -7.07 10.23
CA LYS A 241 33.46 -8.37 9.81
C LYS A 241 33.06 -9.25 10.99
N ALA A 242 33.84 -9.25 12.08
CA ALA A 242 33.52 -10.02 13.28
C ALA A 242 32.28 -9.49 14.02
N LEU A 243 32.04 -8.18 13.95
CA LEU A 243 30.95 -7.50 14.65
C LEU A 243 29.72 -7.22 13.77
N GLU A 244 29.78 -7.53 12.47
CA GLU A 244 28.74 -7.22 11.49
C GLU A 244 27.37 -7.81 11.85
N ALA A 245 27.35 -9.05 12.34
CA ALA A 245 26.12 -9.76 12.72
C ALA A 245 25.45 -9.24 13.99
N LEU A 246 26.08 -8.30 14.72
CA LEU A 246 25.52 -7.77 15.96
C LEU A 246 24.39 -6.76 15.69
N PRO A 247 23.32 -6.79 16.50
CA PRO A 247 22.34 -5.70 16.53
C PRO A 247 23.03 -4.41 16.97
N GLN A 248 22.49 -3.26 16.54
CA GLN A 248 23.13 -1.96 16.72
C GLN A 248 23.48 -1.65 18.19
N GLU A 249 22.57 -1.96 19.12
CA GLU A 249 22.82 -1.75 20.56
C GLU A 249 24.00 -2.56 21.10
N ALA A 250 24.17 -3.80 20.64
CA ALA A 250 25.28 -4.64 21.06
C ALA A 250 26.60 -4.19 20.44
N PHE A 251 26.57 -3.76 19.17
CA PHE A 251 27.72 -3.15 18.50
C PHE A 251 28.21 -1.91 19.26
N ASP A 252 27.30 -0.97 19.56
CA ASP A 252 27.62 0.27 20.26
C ASP A 252 28.20 0.01 21.66
N ALA A 253 27.68 -1.00 22.37
CA ALA A 253 28.19 -1.40 23.68
C ALA A 253 29.65 -1.91 23.60
N VAL A 254 30.00 -2.69 22.58
CA VAL A 254 31.36 -3.19 22.36
C VAL A 254 32.30 -2.04 22.01
N VAL A 255 31.94 -1.19 21.04
CA VAL A 255 32.75 -0.04 20.62
C VAL A 255 33.00 0.90 21.80
N LYS A 256 31.98 1.17 22.62
CA LYS A 256 32.11 1.98 23.84
C LYS A 256 33.12 1.40 24.84
N LYS A 257 33.15 0.07 25.01
CA LYS A 257 34.12 -0.60 25.89
C LYS A 257 35.55 -0.56 25.32
N MET A 258 35.70 -0.68 24.00
CA MET A 258 37.00 -0.53 23.33
C MET A 258 37.54 0.89 23.49
N ALA A 259 36.72 1.91 23.22
CA ALA A 259 37.10 3.30 23.41
C ALA A 259 37.48 3.61 24.87
N ALA A 260 36.73 3.08 25.84
CA ALA A 260 37.06 3.23 27.25
C ALA A 260 38.39 2.55 27.61
N SER A 261 38.68 1.38 27.04
CA SER A 261 39.96 0.69 27.25
C SER A 261 41.13 1.48 26.65
N ALA A 262 40.96 2.04 25.45
CA ALA A 262 41.98 2.89 24.83
C ALA A 262 42.25 4.15 25.67
N ALA A 263 41.21 4.81 26.17
CA ALA A 263 41.35 5.96 27.06
C ALA A 263 42.11 5.63 28.35
N VAL A 264 41.86 4.46 28.96
CA VAL A 264 42.61 4.01 30.15
C VAL A 264 44.09 3.79 29.85
N VAL A 265 44.43 3.31 28.65
CA VAL A 265 45.83 3.15 28.21
C VAL A 265 46.49 4.52 28.01
N ASP A 266 45.82 5.46 27.36
CA ASP A 266 46.32 6.82 27.17
C ASP A 266 46.50 7.58 28.50
N GLU A 267 45.61 7.34 29.46
CA GLU A 267 45.67 7.98 30.79
C GLU A 267 46.64 7.30 31.75
N SER A 268 47.17 6.12 31.38
CA SER A 268 48.08 5.35 32.23
C SER A 268 49.40 6.09 32.46
N GLU A 269 49.95 5.95 33.67
CA GLU A 269 51.20 6.61 34.07
C GLU A 269 52.42 6.18 33.23
N LEU A 270 52.31 5.06 32.49
CA LEU A 270 53.36 4.56 31.61
C LEU A 270 53.62 5.47 30.39
N PHE A 271 52.61 6.28 29.99
CA PHE A 271 52.66 7.16 28.81
C PHE A 271 52.53 8.65 29.14
N LYS A 272 52.36 9.01 30.42
CA LYS A 272 52.56 10.37 30.88
C LYS A 272 54.06 10.59 31.04
N GLU A 273 54.65 11.47 30.23
CA GLU A 273 56.07 11.83 30.38
C GLU A 273 56.32 12.40 31.79
N THR A 274 56.85 11.58 32.70
CA THR A 274 57.49 12.05 33.92
C THR A 274 58.92 12.46 33.62
N GLY A 275 59.09 13.34 32.63
CA GLY A 275 60.35 14.03 32.39
C GLY A 275 60.38 15.28 33.24
N VAL A 276 61.30 15.37 34.20
CA VAL A 276 61.69 16.68 34.75
C VAL A 276 62.15 17.51 33.55
N ALA A 277 61.49 18.64 33.30
CA ALA A 277 61.81 19.52 32.18
C ALA A 277 63.32 19.83 32.19
N GLY A 278 64.01 19.33 31.16
CA GLY A 278 65.39 19.67 30.88
C GLY A 278 65.49 21.14 30.48
N SER A 279 65.48 22.04 31.45
CA SER A 279 65.97 23.40 31.36
C SER A 279 66.44 23.79 32.74
N GLY A 280 67.74 24.06 32.84
CA GLY A 280 68.38 24.42 34.08
C GLY A 280 67.71 25.64 34.71
N GLU A 281 67.23 25.45 35.92
CA GLU A 281 67.39 26.41 36.98
C GLU A 281 68.07 25.62 38.12
N PRO A 282 69.27 26.03 38.58
CA PRO A 282 70.00 25.26 39.57
C PRO A 282 69.21 25.24 40.88
N ASP A 283 68.96 24.05 41.42
CA ASP A 283 68.57 23.91 42.81
C ASP A 283 69.67 24.56 43.67
N PRO A 284 69.35 25.55 44.53
CA PRO A 284 70.37 26.27 45.32
C PRO A 284 71.14 25.41 46.32
N GLN A 285 70.84 24.10 46.44
CA GLN A 285 71.30 23.26 47.55
C GLN A 285 72.27 22.12 47.21
N GLU A 286 72.61 21.86 45.94
CA GLU A 286 73.73 20.97 45.60
C GLU A 286 74.83 21.71 44.85
N GLN A 287 75.63 22.46 45.61
CA GLN A 287 76.95 22.84 45.15
C GLN A 287 77.80 21.58 45.03
N ASP A 288 78.18 21.22 43.81
CA ASP A 288 79.22 20.23 43.55
C ASP A 288 80.43 20.56 44.42
N ALA A 289 80.80 19.65 45.32
CA ALA A 289 81.82 19.88 46.35
C ALA A 289 83.16 20.32 45.72
N VAL A 290 83.41 19.95 44.47
CA VAL A 290 84.57 20.36 43.68
C VAL A 290 84.52 21.85 43.31
N ALA A 291 83.34 22.39 42.98
CA ALA A 291 83.14 23.80 42.66
C ALA A 291 83.30 24.72 43.87
N ALA A 292 82.92 24.25 45.07
CA ALA A 292 83.13 24.98 46.32
C ALA A 292 84.63 25.08 46.68
N ILE A 293 85.38 24.00 46.50
CA ILE A 293 86.84 23.95 46.76
C ILE A 293 87.62 24.86 45.79
N LEU A 294 87.20 24.93 44.52
CA LEU A 294 87.85 25.78 43.52
C LEU A 294 87.62 27.29 43.79
N LYS A 295 86.43 27.69 44.24
CA LYS A 295 86.16 29.09 44.65
C LYS A 295 86.99 29.49 45.88
N ALA A 296 87.13 28.60 46.86
CA ALA A 296 87.92 28.87 48.07
C ALA A 296 89.43 29.00 47.82
N LYS A 297 89.98 28.34 46.79
CA LYS A 297 91.43 28.41 46.47
C LYS A 297 91.83 29.57 45.57
N TYR A 298 90.92 30.11 44.75
CA TYR A 298 91.26 31.07 43.70
C TYR A 298 90.53 32.42 43.80
N GLN A 299 89.71 32.66 44.82
CA GLN A 299 89.21 33.99 45.14
C GLN A 299 90.07 34.63 46.25
N LYS A 300 90.99 35.50 45.83
CA LYS A 300 91.50 36.60 46.65
C LYS A 300 90.57 37.80 46.52
#